data_AF-A0A969UAH5-F1
#
_entry.id   AF-A0A969UAH5-F1
#
_cell.length_a   1.000
_cell.length_b   1.000
_cell.length_c   1.000
_cell.angle_alpha   90.00
_cell.angle_beta   90.00
_cell.angle_gamma   90.00
#
_symmetry.space_group_name_H-M   'P 1'
#
loop_
_entity.id
_entity.type
_entity.pdbx_description
1 polymer ?
#
loop_
_entity_poly.entity_id
_entity_poly.type
_entity_poly.pdbx_seq_one_letter_code
_entity_poly.pdbx_strand_id
1 'polypeptide(L)'
;MKHFAVLITLLRDRKKFLAEIRQNVKVERKITSLLIASSAFFAVYGAIIGASSSWQQVISSAIKLPALYLITLLICLPTLYFFDILFGSKLTFGQYAALILTTVSVISVLLFSFAPVTLFFLISIHEYTFFLLFNVAIFTITGLVGVKMFYEGMRSVTTAEDRFRLIDADFEVAPMDDFLPSSAAAKPASRLADGNAEDDGLQKTRTRLLQLWLVLYAMVGCQLGWTLRPFFGAPGETFHLFRNLEGNFYGQVWRSLLTLLGVQ
;
A
#
# COMPACT_ATOMS: atom_id res chain seq x y z
N MET A 1 -2.14 -24.67 1.99
CA MET A 1 -2.03 -24.50 0.52
C MET A 1 -3.12 -23.63 -0.14
N LYS A 2 -4.29 -23.38 0.49
CA LYS A 2 -5.35 -22.54 -0.12
C LYS A 2 -5.06 -21.03 -0.13
N HIS A 3 -4.24 -20.52 0.80
CA HIS A 3 -3.92 -19.08 0.91
C HIS A 3 -2.94 -18.61 -0.18
N PHE A 4 -1.96 -19.44 -0.51
CA PHE A 4 -0.98 -19.13 -1.55
C PHE A 4 -1.63 -19.02 -2.94
N ALA A 5 -2.65 -19.83 -3.21
CA ALA A 5 -3.42 -19.74 -4.45
C ALA A 5 -4.10 -18.37 -4.64
N VAL A 6 -4.60 -17.76 -3.55
CA VAL A 6 -5.21 -16.42 -3.59
C VAL A 6 -4.18 -15.36 -3.96
N LEU A 7 -2.97 -15.46 -3.39
CA LEU A 7 -1.86 -14.58 -3.73
C LEU A 7 -1.43 -14.75 -5.21
N ILE A 8 -1.35 -15.99 -5.71
CA ILE A 8 -1.03 -16.24 -7.12
C ILE A 8 -2.10 -15.62 -8.02
N THR A 9 -3.39 -15.75 -7.69
CA THR A 9 -4.46 -15.12 -8.46
C THR A 9 -4.29 -13.60 -8.50
N LEU A 10 -3.92 -12.98 -7.38
CA LEU A 10 -3.63 -11.55 -7.33
C LEU A 10 -2.47 -11.17 -8.28
N LEU A 11 -1.38 -11.93 -8.28
CA LEU A 11 -0.19 -11.66 -9.11
C LEU A 11 -0.46 -11.93 -10.60
N ARG A 12 -1.31 -12.91 -10.92
CA ARG A 12 -1.62 -13.32 -12.29
C ARG A 12 -2.68 -12.45 -12.95
N ASP A 13 -3.74 -12.10 -12.24
CA ASP A 13 -4.85 -11.31 -12.77
C ASP A 13 -5.36 -10.30 -11.73
N ARG A 14 -4.56 -9.25 -11.57
CA ARG A 14 -4.83 -8.14 -10.66
C ARG A 14 -6.19 -7.47 -10.94
N LYS A 15 -6.53 -7.25 -12.21
CA LYS A 15 -7.77 -6.54 -12.59
C LYS A 15 -9.00 -7.32 -12.14
N LYS A 16 -9.03 -8.62 -12.44
CA LYS A 16 -10.10 -9.51 -11.96
C LYS A 16 -10.13 -9.58 -10.44
N PHE A 17 -8.97 -9.68 -9.80
CA PHE A 17 -8.89 -9.74 -8.34
C PHE A 17 -9.47 -8.50 -7.66
N LEU A 18 -9.18 -7.31 -8.17
CA LEU A 18 -9.73 -6.03 -7.69
C LEU A 18 -11.25 -5.92 -7.96
N ALA A 19 -11.71 -6.40 -9.13
CA ALA A 19 -13.13 -6.45 -9.43
C ALA A 19 -13.90 -7.36 -8.47
N GLU A 20 -13.35 -8.52 -8.12
CA GLU A 20 -13.94 -9.43 -7.13
C GLU A 20 -14.01 -8.79 -5.73
N ILE A 21 -12.98 -8.03 -5.33
CA ILE A 21 -13.02 -7.27 -4.07
C ILE A 21 -14.16 -6.25 -4.11
N ARG A 22 -14.29 -5.49 -5.19
CA ARG A 22 -15.37 -4.50 -5.36
C ARG A 22 -16.76 -5.12 -5.35
N GLN A 23 -16.93 -6.30 -5.93
CA GLN A 23 -18.20 -7.04 -5.91
C GLN A 23 -18.46 -7.75 -4.56
N ASN A 24 -17.62 -7.51 -3.56
CA ASN A 24 -17.68 -8.12 -2.23
C ASN A 24 -17.63 -9.67 -2.26
N VAL A 25 -16.94 -10.23 -3.26
CA VAL A 25 -16.83 -11.69 -3.44
C VAL A 25 -15.71 -12.25 -2.55
N LYS A 26 -16.11 -12.94 -1.48
CA LYS A 26 -15.20 -13.67 -0.56
C LYS A 26 -14.06 -12.79 0.00
N VAL A 27 -14.38 -11.53 0.34
CA VAL A 27 -13.41 -10.52 0.81
C VAL A 27 -12.67 -10.98 2.07
N GLU A 28 -13.35 -11.53 3.07
CA GLU A 28 -12.72 -12.03 4.30
C GLU A 28 -11.66 -13.10 4.05
N ARG A 29 -11.95 -14.03 3.11
CA ARG A 29 -11.00 -15.06 2.71
C ARG A 29 -9.79 -14.46 1.99
N LYS A 30 -9.98 -13.41 1.20
CA LYS A 30 -8.86 -12.68 0.55
C LYS A 30 -8.01 -11.97 1.60
N ILE A 31 -8.64 -11.26 2.54
CA ILE A 31 -7.97 -10.58 3.67
C ILE A 31 -7.08 -11.56 4.42
N THR A 32 -7.66 -12.64 4.96
CA THR A 32 -6.92 -13.63 5.76
C THR A 32 -5.79 -14.30 4.97
N SER A 33 -6.04 -14.64 3.70
CA SER A 33 -5.02 -15.26 2.84
C SER A 33 -3.85 -14.33 2.54
N LEU A 34 -4.14 -13.07 2.22
CA LEU A 34 -3.14 -12.05 1.95
C LEU A 34 -2.36 -11.68 3.21
N LEU A 35 -3.04 -11.58 4.35
CA LEU A 35 -2.43 -11.31 5.65
C LEU A 35 -1.41 -12.39 6.04
N ILE A 36 -1.80 -13.67 5.94
CA ILE A 36 -0.94 -14.80 6.28
C ILE A 36 0.26 -14.87 5.32
N ALA A 37 0.01 -14.76 4.02
CA ALA A 37 1.07 -14.86 3.01
C ALA A 37 2.08 -13.71 3.13
N SER A 38 1.60 -12.47 3.26
CA SER A 38 2.47 -11.31 3.40
C SER A 38 3.26 -11.32 4.71
N SER A 39 2.64 -11.70 5.82
CA SER A 39 3.33 -11.85 7.11
C SER A 39 4.46 -12.88 7.04
N ALA A 40 4.24 -14.02 6.36
CA ALA A 40 5.28 -15.03 6.19
C ALA A 40 6.47 -14.50 5.37
N PHE A 41 6.22 -13.80 4.26
CA PHE A 41 7.27 -13.24 3.42
C PHE A 41 8.04 -12.10 4.07
N PHE A 42 7.34 -11.22 4.78
CA PHE A 42 7.96 -10.19 5.60
C PHE A 42 8.82 -10.79 6.72
N ALA A 43 8.37 -11.88 7.35
CA ALA A 43 9.14 -12.56 8.38
C ALA A 43 10.43 -13.16 7.83
N VAL A 44 10.39 -13.80 6.66
CA VAL A 44 11.58 -14.34 6.01
C VAL A 44 12.55 -13.22 5.63
N TYR A 45 12.06 -12.13 5.03
CA TYR A 45 12.93 -11.01 4.67
C TYR A 45 13.52 -10.31 5.91
N GLY A 46 12.72 -10.16 6.98
CA GLY A 46 13.18 -9.62 8.26
C GLY A 46 14.23 -10.49 8.96
N ALA A 47 14.09 -11.82 8.86
CA ALA A 47 15.09 -12.76 9.36
C ALA A 47 16.45 -12.58 8.67
N ILE A 48 16.45 -12.41 7.34
CA ILE A 48 17.67 -12.21 6.54
C ILE A 48 18.36 -10.91 6.94
N ILE A 49 17.61 -9.82 7.10
CA ILE A 49 18.18 -8.55 7.56
C ILE A 49 18.80 -8.70 8.96
N GLY A 50 18.09 -9.36 9.87
CA GLY A 50 18.54 -9.53 11.27
C GLY A 50 19.74 -10.48 11.43
N ALA A 51 20.04 -11.30 10.42
CA ALA A 51 21.18 -12.23 10.43
C ALA A 51 22.54 -11.52 10.37
N SER A 52 22.57 -10.23 10.08
CA SER A 52 23.79 -9.40 10.06
C SER A 52 24.47 -9.21 11.42
N SER A 53 23.78 -9.47 12.53
CA SER A 53 24.32 -9.15 13.87
C SER A 53 24.29 -10.31 14.85
N SER A 54 23.16 -10.97 15.04
CA SER A 54 22.99 -12.02 16.07
C SER A 54 21.74 -12.88 15.84
N TRP A 55 21.75 -14.12 16.31
CA TRP A 55 20.58 -15.02 16.20
C TRP A 55 19.32 -14.48 16.91
N GLN A 56 19.50 -13.77 18.03
CA GLN A 56 18.41 -13.10 18.76
C GLN A 56 17.79 -11.97 17.92
N GLN A 57 18.61 -11.33 17.10
CA GLN A 57 18.18 -10.26 16.22
C GLN A 57 17.47 -10.78 14.96
N VAL A 58 17.82 -11.97 14.47
CA VAL A 58 17.07 -12.69 13.42
C VAL A 58 15.62 -12.85 13.83
N ILE A 59 15.38 -13.42 15.02
CA ILE A 59 14.03 -13.68 15.53
C ILE A 59 13.29 -12.36 15.80
N SER A 60 13.95 -11.41 16.46
CA SER A 60 13.36 -10.10 16.73
C SER A 60 12.94 -9.39 15.44
N SER A 61 13.79 -9.42 14.41
CA SER A 61 13.53 -8.74 13.14
C SER A 61 12.47 -9.44 12.29
N ALA A 62 12.46 -10.77 12.30
CA ALA A 62 11.43 -11.58 11.64
C ALA A 62 10.02 -11.32 12.18
N ILE A 63 9.89 -10.94 13.46
CA ILE A 63 8.59 -10.62 14.08
C ILE A 63 8.28 -9.13 13.92
N LYS A 64 9.26 -8.26 14.15
CA LYS A 64 9.07 -6.81 14.10
C LYS A 64 8.67 -6.32 12.71
N LEU A 65 9.14 -6.95 11.63
CA LEU A 65 8.87 -6.47 10.26
C LEU A 65 7.41 -6.69 9.85
N PRO A 66 6.83 -7.90 10.01
CA PRO A 66 5.39 -8.09 9.90
C PRO A 66 4.60 -7.21 10.88
N ALA A 67 5.03 -7.10 12.14
CA ALA A 67 4.31 -6.29 13.14
C ALA A 67 4.26 -4.80 12.77
N LEU A 68 5.38 -4.25 12.27
CA LEU A 68 5.45 -2.89 11.75
C LEU A 68 4.43 -2.68 10.65
N TYR A 69 4.39 -3.61 9.70
CA TYR A 69 3.43 -3.59 8.62
C TYR A 69 1.98 -3.60 9.17
N LEU A 70 1.66 -4.51 10.10
CA LEU A 70 0.32 -4.62 10.68
C LEU A 70 -0.11 -3.38 11.45
N ILE A 71 0.81 -2.76 12.19
CA ILE A 71 0.56 -1.51 12.91
C ILE A 71 0.28 -0.39 11.90
N THR A 72 1.07 -0.28 10.83
CA THR A 72 0.80 0.71 9.78
C THR A 72 -0.57 0.47 9.13
N LEU A 73 -0.94 -0.77 8.82
CA LEU A 73 -2.27 -1.11 8.32
C LEU A 73 -3.37 -0.65 9.29
N LEU A 74 -3.20 -0.93 10.58
CA LEU A 74 -4.17 -0.56 11.62
C LEU A 74 -4.36 0.96 11.74
N ILE A 75 -3.29 1.74 11.55
CA ILE A 75 -3.34 3.21 11.62
C ILE A 75 -3.84 3.83 10.30
N CYS A 76 -3.49 3.24 9.15
CA CYS A 76 -3.86 3.76 7.83
C CYS A 76 -5.32 3.49 7.46
N LEU A 77 -5.81 2.28 7.75
CA LEU A 77 -7.11 1.80 7.32
C LEU A 77 -8.29 2.67 7.82
N PRO A 78 -8.44 2.98 9.11
CA PRO A 78 -9.58 3.77 9.59
C PRO A 78 -9.60 5.17 8.96
N THR A 79 -8.44 5.84 8.85
CA THR A 79 -8.36 7.17 8.26
C THR A 79 -8.74 7.16 6.79
N LEU A 80 -8.30 6.17 6.03
CA LEU A 80 -8.67 6.00 4.62
C LEU A 80 -10.16 5.72 4.46
N TYR A 81 -10.73 4.88 5.32
CA TYR A 81 -12.16 4.54 5.32
C TYR A 81 -13.03 5.78 5.59
N PHE A 82 -12.75 6.54 6.64
CA PHE A 82 -13.51 7.75 6.96
C PHE A 82 -13.33 8.84 5.91
N PHE A 83 -12.11 9.00 5.39
CA PHE A 83 -11.85 9.91 4.29
C PHE A 83 -12.76 9.61 3.11
N ASP A 84 -12.83 8.35 2.66
CA ASP A 84 -13.60 8.02 1.46
C ASP A 84 -15.12 7.99 1.70
N ILE A 85 -15.57 7.71 2.93
CA ILE A 85 -16.98 7.91 3.34
C ILE A 85 -17.39 9.37 3.25
N LEU A 86 -16.51 10.32 3.62
CA LEU A 86 -16.81 11.75 3.54
C LEU A 86 -17.09 12.20 2.09
N PHE A 87 -16.49 11.52 1.11
CA PHE A 87 -16.76 11.74 -0.32
C PHE A 87 -17.84 10.81 -0.89
N GLY A 88 -18.51 10.05 -0.02
CA GLY A 88 -19.67 9.24 -0.35
C GLY A 88 -19.35 7.90 -1.01
N SER A 89 -18.18 7.28 -0.78
CA SER A 89 -17.91 5.92 -1.28
C SER A 89 -18.93 4.90 -0.76
N LYS A 90 -19.29 3.90 -1.59
CA LYS A 90 -20.20 2.81 -1.21
C LYS A 90 -19.44 1.54 -0.75
N LEU A 91 -18.11 1.59 -0.68
CA LEU A 91 -17.30 0.45 -0.27
C LEU A 91 -17.40 0.17 1.23
N THR A 92 -17.42 -1.12 1.54
CA THR A 92 -17.36 -1.62 2.92
C THR A 92 -15.94 -1.54 3.48
N PHE A 93 -15.83 -1.47 4.81
CA PHE A 93 -14.54 -1.51 5.52
C PHE A 93 -13.64 -2.68 5.08
N GLY A 94 -14.21 -3.87 4.86
CA GLY A 94 -13.48 -5.04 4.41
C GLY A 94 -12.88 -4.89 3.01
N GLN A 95 -13.52 -4.14 2.11
CA GLN A 95 -13.01 -3.91 0.76
C GLN A 95 -11.77 -3.01 0.78
N TYR A 96 -11.77 -1.97 1.62
CA TYR A 96 -10.56 -1.15 1.84
C TYR A 96 -9.44 -1.96 2.47
N ALA A 97 -9.76 -2.78 3.48
CA ALA A 97 -8.79 -3.69 4.08
C ALA A 97 -8.14 -4.59 3.02
N ALA A 98 -8.95 -5.21 2.16
CA ALA A 98 -8.48 -6.08 1.08
C ALA A 98 -7.69 -5.32 -0.01
N LEU A 99 -8.06 -4.08 -0.32
CA LEU A 99 -7.36 -3.23 -1.29
C LEU A 99 -5.97 -2.82 -0.78
N ILE A 100 -5.88 -2.43 0.49
CA ILE A 100 -4.59 -2.15 1.11
C ILE A 100 -3.79 -3.46 1.20
N LEU A 101 -4.37 -4.56 1.70
CA LEU A 101 -3.77 -5.92 1.75
C LEU A 101 -3.24 -6.43 0.41
N THR A 102 -3.86 -6.02 -0.69
CA THR A 102 -3.36 -6.31 -2.04
C THR A 102 -2.00 -5.64 -2.26
N THR A 103 -1.89 -4.36 -1.92
CA THR A 103 -0.64 -3.59 -2.03
C THR A 103 0.44 -4.15 -1.10
N VAL A 104 0.07 -4.39 0.15
CA VAL A 104 0.88 -5.03 1.20
C VAL A 104 1.51 -6.32 0.69
N SER A 105 0.68 -7.17 0.08
CA SER A 105 1.10 -8.47 -0.41
C SER A 105 2.07 -8.36 -1.57
N VAL A 106 1.85 -7.41 -2.47
CA VAL A 106 2.79 -7.15 -3.57
C VAL A 106 4.14 -6.67 -3.04
N ILE A 107 4.17 -5.74 -2.08
CA ILE A 107 5.41 -5.31 -1.43
C ILE A 107 6.12 -6.51 -0.79
N SER A 108 5.41 -7.37 -0.06
CA SER A 108 6.00 -8.55 0.59
C SER A 108 6.61 -9.54 -0.40
N VAL A 109 5.96 -9.77 -1.55
CA VAL A 109 6.46 -10.66 -2.61
C VAL A 109 7.70 -10.06 -3.26
N LEU A 110 7.71 -8.75 -3.50
CA LEU A 110 8.87 -8.06 -4.06
C LEU A 110 10.07 -8.12 -3.11
N LEU A 111 9.87 -7.86 -1.82
CA LEU A 111 10.93 -8.01 -0.82
C LEU A 111 11.44 -9.46 -0.76
N PHE A 112 10.53 -10.43 -0.76
CA PHE A 112 10.91 -11.84 -0.82
C PHE A 112 11.71 -12.18 -2.10
N SER A 113 11.39 -11.55 -3.23
CA SER A 113 12.14 -11.72 -4.49
C SER A 113 13.55 -11.12 -4.41
N PHE A 114 13.75 -10.05 -3.64
CA PHE A 114 15.06 -9.48 -3.35
C PHE A 114 15.82 -10.22 -2.24
N ALA A 115 15.17 -11.13 -1.50
CA ALA A 115 15.79 -11.87 -0.40
C ALA A 115 17.12 -12.57 -0.76
N PRO A 116 17.25 -13.27 -1.91
CA PRO A 116 18.52 -13.88 -2.30
C PRO A 116 19.61 -12.85 -2.58
N VAL A 117 19.23 -11.70 -3.15
CA VAL A 117 20.16 -10.60 -3.44
C VAL A 117 20.66 -9.99 -2.13
N THR A 118 19.76 -9.72 -1.19
CA THR A 118 20.11 -9.23 0.15
C THR A 118 21.00 -10.22 0.90
N LEU A 119 20.73 -11.51 0.80
CA LEU A 119 21.55 -12.56 1.42
C LEU A 119 22.96 -12.62 0.81
N PHE A 120 23.08 -12.47 -0.51
CA PHE A 120 24.38 -12.40 -1.18
C PHE A 120 25.22 -11.21 -0.66
N PHE A 121 24.63 -10.01 -0.60
CA PHE A 121 25.32 -8.82 -0.09
C PHE A 121 25.64 -8.89 1.40
N LEU A 122 24.77 -9.54 2.18
CA LEU A 122 24.99 -9.81 3.60
C LEU A 122 26.26 -10.64 3.84
N ILE A 123 26.51 -11.66 3.00
CA ILE A 123 27.69 -12.52 3.12
C ILE A 123 28.92 -11.84 2.49
N SER A 124 28.73 -11.01 1.48
CA SER A 124 29.83 -10.42 0.70
C SER A 124 30.42 -9.13 1.29
N ILE A 125 29.65 -8.33 2.04
CA ILE A 125 30.05 -7.00 2.50
C ILE A 125 29.97 -6.90 4.03
N HIS A 126 31.05 -6.41 4.64
CA HIS A 126 31.16 -6.24 6.10
C HIS A 126 30.88 -4.80 6.56
N GLU A 127 30.59 -3.88 5.63
CA GLU A 127 30.29 -2.48 5.91
C GLU A 127 28.81 -2.26 6.26
N TYR A 128 28.56 -1.87 7.51
CA TYR A 128 27.22 -1.65 8.05
C TYR A 128 26.43 -0.58 7.29
N THR A 129 27.07 0.57 7.02
CA THR A 129 26.42 1.73 6.38
C THR A 129 25.97 1.40 4.96
N PHE A 130 26.77 0.65 4.21
CA PHE A 130 26.41 0.19 2.87
C PHE A 130 25.21 -0.76 2.91
N PHE A 131 25.23 -1.76 3.80
CA PHE A 131 24.15 -2.73 3.92
C PHE A 131 22.82 -2.09 4.36
N LEU A 132 22.89 -1.07 5.24
CA LEU A 132 21.75 -0.26 5.64
C LEU A 132 21.15 0.50 4.45
N LEU A 133 21.97 1.27 3.72
CA LEU A 133 21.51 2.05 2.56
C LEU A 133 20.96 1.16 1.44
N PHE A 134 21.60 0.00 1.20
CA PHE A 134 21.14 -0.99 0.24
C PHE A 134 19.71 -1.47 0.54
N ASN A 135 19.44 -1.82 1.80
CA ASN A 135 18.10 -2.24 2.19
C ASN A 135 17.09 -1.07 2.16
N VAL A 136 17.50 0.12 2.57
CA VAL A 136 16.66 1.34 2.44
C VAL A 136 16.28 1.56 0.97
N ALA A 137 17.20 1.36 0.04
CA ALA A 137 16.92 1.44 -1.39
C ALA A 137 15.90 0.39 -1.84
N ILE A 138 16.03 -0.87 -1.40
CA ILE A 138 15.05 -1.93 -1.69
C ILE A 138 13.66 -1.58 -1.14
N PHE A 139 13.55 -1.16 0.12
CA PHE A 139 12.28 -0.74 0.71
C PHE A 139 11.68 0.46 -0.01
N THR A 140 12.51 1.40 -0.48
CA THR A 140 12.06 2.56 -1.25
C THR A 140 11.49 2.13 -2.60
N ILE A 141 12.21 1.32 -3.36
CA ILE A 141 11.76 0.84 -4.68
C ILE A 141 10.46 0.04 -4.56
N THR A 142 10.42 -0.92 -3.63
CA THR A 142 9.22 -1.75 -3.40
C THR A 142 8.05 -0.94 -2.86
N GLY A 143 8.31 0.04 -1.98
CA GLY A 143 7.32 0.99 -1.48
C GLY A 143 6.72 1.86 -2.59
N LEU A 144 7.54 2.41 -3.49
CA LEU A 144 7.08 3.20 -4.64
C LEU A 144 6.19 2.37 -5.58
N VAL A 145 6.58 1.11 -5.86
CA VAL A 145 5.74 0.18 -6.62
C VAL A 145 4.42 -0.05 -5.89
N GLY A 146 4.45 -0.28 -4.57
CA GLY A 146 3.26 -0.42 -3.74
C GLY A 146 2.33 0.79 -3.82
N VAL A 147 2.85 2.01 -3.63
CA VAL A 147 2.07 3.25 -3.71
C VAL A 147 1.42 3.41 -5.08
N LYS A 148 2.16 3.14 -6.18
CA LYS A 148 1.61 3.18 -7.53
C LYS A 148 0.47 2.17 -7.71
N MET A 149 0.66 0.94 -7.22
CA MET A 149 -0.34 -0.13 -7.28
C MET A 149 -1.60 0.22 -6.48
N PHE A 150 -1.43 0.77 -5.29
CA PHE A 150 -2.53 1.22 -4.44
C PHE A 150 -3.33 2.34 -5.11
N TYR A 151 -2.63 3.35 -5.64
CA TYR A 151 -3.24 4.47 -6.35
C TYR A 151 -4.02 4.01 -7.58
N GLU A 152 -3.45 3.11 -8.39
CA GLU A 152 -4.16 2.47 -9.51
C GLU A 152 -5.38 1.68 -9.03
N GLY A 153 -5.26 0.96 -7.91
CA GLY A 153 -6.34 0.22 -7.27
C GLY A 153 -7.50 1.12 -6.87
N MET A 154 -7.24 2.15 -6.08
CA MET A 154 -8.24 3.14 -5.66
C MET A 154 -8.94 3.78 -6.85
N ARG A 155 -8.18 4.30 -7.83
CA ARG A 155 -8.74 4.96 -9.01
C ARG A 155 -9.63 4.03 -9.82
N SER A 156 -9.24 2.77 -9.97
CA SER A 156 -10.03 1.77 -10.71
C SER A 156 -11.35 1.42 -10.04
N VAL A 157 -11.43 1.56 -8.71
CA VAL A 157 -12.63 1.29 -7.93
C VAL A 157 -13.56 2.49 -7.97
N THR A 158 -13.06 3.70 -7.68
CA THR A 158 -13.85 4.95 -7.71
C THR A 158 -14.46 5.18 -9.09
N THR A 159 -13.67 5.14 -10.17
CA THR A 159 -14.15 5.38 -11.55
C THR A 159 -15.29 4.42 -11.96
N ALA A 160 -15.29 3.21 -11.44
CA ALA A 160 -16.32 2.22 -11.76
C ALA A 160 -17.60 2.42 -10.94
N GLU A 161 -17.50 2.91 -9.71
CA GLU A 161 -18.67 3.33 -8.92
C GLU A 161 -19.36 4.53 -9.57
N ASP A 162 -18.59 5.51 -10.06
CA ASP A 162 -19.15 6.69 -10.72
C ASP A 162 -19.91 6.32 -12.00
N ARG A 163 -19.34 5.42 -12.83
CA ARG A 163 -20.06 4.89 -14.00
C ARG A 163 -21.36 4.19 -13.64
N PHE A 164 -21.39 3.44 -12.56
CA PHE A 164 -22.61 2.77 -12.10
C PHE A 164 -23.66 3.78 -11.64
N ARG A 165 -23.25 4.84 -10.93
CA ARG A 165 -24.16 5.94 -10.53
C ARG A 165 -24.78 6.65 -11.72
N LEU A 166 -23.98 6.92 -12.77
CA LEU A 166 -24.47 7.56 -13.97
C LEU A 166 -25.50 6.69 -14.69
N ILE A 167 -25.27 5.38 -14.76
CA ILE A 167 -26.23 4.43 -15.34
C ILE A 167 -27.56 4.44 -14.54
N ASP A 168 -27.51 4.33 -13.22
CA ASP A 168 -28.72 4.36 -12.39
C ASP A 168 -29.49 5.69 -12.55
N ALA A 169 -28.78 6.82 -12.61
CA ALA A 169 -29.38 8.13 -12.83
C ALA A 169 -30.07 8.25 -14.20
N ASP A 170 -29.51 7.65 -15.25
CA ASP A 170 -30.13 7.61 -16.58
C ASP A 170 -31.43 6.77 -16.60
N PHE A 171 -31.50 5.69 -15.80
CA PHE A 171 -32.69 4.82 -15.72
C PHE A 171 -33.80 5.39 -14.83
N GLU A 172 -33.46 6.09 -13.76
CA GLU A 172 -34.44 6.68 -12.83
C GLU A 172 -35.14 7.92 -13.41
N VAL A 173 -34.49 8.61 -14.37
CA VAL A 173 -35.03 9.82 -15.02
C VAL A 173 -35.90 9.51 -16.24
N ALA A 174 -35.95 8.28 -16.75
CA ALA A 174 -36.80 7.94 -17.89
C ALA A 174 -38.29 7.96 -17.49
N PRO A 175 -39.08 8.98 -17.85
CA PRO A 175 -40.50 9.01 -17.50
C PRO A 175 -41.20 7.91 -18.29
N MET A 176 -42.04 7.11 -17.62
CA MET A 176 -42.82 6.04 -18.26
C MET A 176 -43.97 6.57 -19.14
N ASP A 177 -44.01 7.89 -19.40
CA ASP A 177 -45.08 8.59 -20.12
C ASP A 177 -44.74 8.93 -21.59
N ASP A 178 -43.55 8.58 -22.10
CA ASP A 178 -43.09 9.02 -23.42
C ASP A 178 -43.18 7.95 -24.53
N PHE A 179 -44.32 7.24 -24.59
CA PHE A 179 -44.67 6.31 -25.68
C PHE A 179 -45.36 7.02 -26.87
N LEU A 180 -45.00 8.27 -27.18
CA LEU A 180 -45.46 8.97 -28.38
C LEU A 180 -44.27 9.42 -29.25
N PRO A 181 -44.22 9.05 -30.55
CA PRO A 181 -43.18 9.53 -31.43
C PRO A 181 -43.58 10.90 -31.99
N SER A 182 -43.00 11.98 -31.46
CA SER A 182 -42.99 13.26 -32.18
C SER A 182 -41.70 14.04 -31.96
N SER A 183 -40.73 13.72 -32.82
CA SER A 183 -39.83 14.66 -33.51
C SER A 183 -39.69 16.06 -32.87
N ALA A 184 -38.80 16.18 -31.90
CA ALA A 184 -38.04 17.40 -31.63
C ALA A 184 -36.69 17.02 -31.01
N ALA A 185 -35.86 16.40 -31.84
CA ALA A 185 -34.44 16.20 -31.58
C ALA A 185 -33.75 17.56 -31.39
N ALA A 186 -33.21 17.80 -30.20
CA ALA A 186 -31.91 18.45 -29.95
C ALA A 186 -31.84 19.05 -28.53
N LYS A 187 -31.60 18.22 -27.49
CA LYS A 187 -30.90 18.70 -26.28
C LYS A 187 -30.26 17.61 -25.37
N PRO A 188 -29.50 16.62 -25.88
CA PRO A 188 -28.66 15.79 -24.99
C PRO A 188 -27.30 16.45 -24.65
N ALA A 189 -26.75 17.31 -25.51
CA ALA A 189 -25.35 17.72 -25.42
C ALA A 189 -25.01 18.74 -24.30
N SER A 190 -25.94 19.62 -23.91
CA SER A 190 -25.63 20.68 -22.93
C SER A 190 -25.78 20.24 -21.47
N ARG A 191 -26.72 19.33 -21.14
CA ARG A 191 -26.85 18.77 -19.78
C ARG A 191 -25.73 17.80 -19.42
N LEU A 192 -25.22 17.05 -20.41
CA LEU A 192 -24.04 16.19 -20.25
C LEU A 192 -22.76 17.02 -20.00
N ALA A 193 -22.68 18.25 -20.52
CA ALA A 193 -21.51 19.11 -20.34
C ALA A 193 -21.43 19.73 -18.93
N ASP A 194 -22.56 20.15 -18.35
CA ASP A 194 -22.60 20.73 -17.00
C ASP A 194 -22.39 19.66 -15.91
N GLY A 195 -23.00 18.47 -16.05
CA GLY A 195 -22.78 17.35 -15.12
C GLY A 195 -21.35 16.80 -15.17
N ASN A 196 -20.73 16.77 -16.36
CA ASN A 196 -19.34 16.35 -16.50
C ASN A 196 -18.36 17.33 -15.84
N ALA A 197 -18.66 18.63 -15.80
CA ALA A 197 -17.75 19.65 -15.24
C ALA A 197 -17.73 19.62 -13.70
N GLU A 198 -18.88 19.44 -13.05
CA GLU A 198 -18.97 19.30 -11.58
C GLU A 198 -18.40 17.95 -11.10
N ASP A 199 -18.71 16.86 -11.79
CA ASP A 199 -18.16 15.53 -11.48
C ASP A 199 -16.62 15.50 -11.67
N ASP A 200 -16.10 16.13 -12.73
CA ASP A 200 -14.65 16.28 -12.94
C ASP A 200 -13.95 17.01 -11.80
N GLY A 201 -14.59 18.06 -11.24
CA GLY A 201 -14.06 18.85 -10.13
C GLY A 201 -13.98 18.05 -8.83
N LEU A 202 -15.02 17.27 -8.54
CA LEU A 202 -15.08 16.39 -7.37
C LEU A 202 -14.03 15.26 -7.48
N GLN A 203 -13.92 14.62 -8.64
CA GLN A 203 -12.93 13.56 -8.90
C GLN A 203 -11.49 14.06 -8.77
N LYS A 204 -11.19 15.26 -9.29
CA LYS A 204 -9.88 15.91 -9.13
C LYS A 204 -9.57 16.17 -7.66
N THR A 205 -10.57 16.61 -6.88
CA THR A 205 -10.40 16.89 -5.44
C THR A 205 -10.12 15.61 -4.66
N ARG A 206 -10.91 14.55 -4.86
CA ARG A 206 -10.69 13.23 -4.24
C ARG A 206 -9.30 12.69 -4.54
N THR A 207 -8.87 12.82 -5.80
CA THR A 207 -7.54 12.37 -6.24
C THR A 207 -6.40 13.14 -5.55
N ARG A 208 -6.48 14.47 -5.48
CA ARG A 208 -5.47 15.31 -4.82
C ARG A 208 -5.36 15.00 -3.33
N LEU A 209 -6.50 14.82 -2.68
CA LEU A 209 -6.54 14.49 -1.27
C LEU A 209 -5.99 13.09 -0.99
N LEU A 210 -6.29 12.10 -1.84
CA LEU A 210 -5.68 10.77 -1.77
C LEU A 210 -4.15 10.84 -1.93
N GLN A 211 -3.64 11.68 -2.83
CA GLN A 211 -2.20 11.91 -3.00
C GLN A 211 -1.58 12.57 -1.76
N LEU A 212 -2.21 13.62 -1.23
CA LEU A 212 -1.75 14.29 -0.01
C LEU A 212 -1.72 13.33 1.18
N TRP A 213 -2.77 12.52 1.32
CA TRP A 213 -2.89 11.48 2.32
C TRP A 213 -1.77 10.45 2.17
N LEU A 214 -1.50 9.96 0.95
CA LEU A 214 -0.41 9.02 0.68
C LEU A 214 0.97 9.59 1.06
N VAL A 215 1.23 10.86 0.74
CA VAL A 215 2.49 11.53 1.09
C VAL A 215 2.66 11.64 2.60
N LEU A 216 1.61 12.09 3.31
CA LEU A 216 1.61 12.19 4.76
C LEU A 216 1.84 10.83 5.42
N TYR A 217 1.15 9.80 4.93
CA TYR A 217 1.28 8.45 5.46
C TYR A 217 2.61 7.76 5.10
N ALA A 218 3.22 8.09 3.96
CA ALA A 218 4.58 7.67 3.66
C ALA A 218 5.56 8.24 4.69
N MET A 219 5.41 9.53 5.06
CA MET A 219 6.23 10.14 6.10
C MET A 219 6.03 9.49 7.48
N VAL A 220 4.77 9.22 7.86
CA VAL A 220 4.45 8.50 9.11
C VAL A 220 5.03 7.08 9.08
N GLY A 221 4.92 6.38 7.97
CA GLY A 221 5.48 5.04 7.77
C GLY A 221 7.00 5.01 7.92
N CYS A 222 7.72 5.97 7.34
CA CYS A 222 9.16 6.14 7.53
C CYS A 222 9.51 6.37 9.01
N GLN A 223 8.74 7.22 9.70
CA GLN A 223 8.96 7.50 11.12
C GLN A 223 8.63 6.30 12.01
N LEU A 224 7.61 5.51 11.71
CA LEU A 224 7.32 4.24 12.41
C LEU A 224 8.40 3.20 12.14
N GLY A 225 8.86 3.10 10.89
CA GLY A 225 10.07 2.38 10.45
C GLY A 225 11.28 2.66 11.34
N TRP A 226 11.48 3.94 11.61
CA TRP A 226 12.56 4.44 12.46
C TRP A 226 12.34 4.23 13.96
N THR A 227 11.12 4.45 14.43
CA THR A 227 10.77 4.39 15.86
C THR A 227 10.92 2.98 16.41
N LEU A 228 10.68 1.96 15.59
CA LEU A 228 10.95 0.56 15.95
C LEU A 228 12.46 0.24 16.06
N ARG A 229 13.33 1.22 15.73
CA ARG A 229 14.77 1.16 15.41
C ARG A 229 15.10 0.06 14.40
N PRO A 230 16.11 0.26 13.56
CA PRO A 230 16.33 -0.63 12.43
C PRO A 230 16.48 -2.09 12.88
N PHE A 231 15.91 -2.97 12.06
CA PHE A 231 16.23 -4.41 12.00
C PHE A 231 17.73 -4.71 11.92
N PHE A 232 18.56 -3.68 11.71
CA PHE A 232 20.02 -3.68 11.64
C PHE A 232 20.65 -3.38 13.01
N GLY A 233 21.44 -4.30 13.54
CA GLY A 233 22.11 -4.17 14.83
C GLY A 233 23.38 -3.36 14.63
N ALA A 234 23.71 -2.48 15.58
CA ALA A 234 25.00 -1.79 15.45
C ALA A 234 26.11 -2.81 15.76
N PRO A 235 27.17 -2.92 14.93
CA PRO A 235 28.29 -3.80 15.22
C PRO A 235 28.89 -3.46 16.60
N GLY A 236 28.91 -4.42 17.52
CA GLY A 236 29.52 -4.26 18.85
C GLY A 236 28.61 -3.77 19.99
N GLU A 237 27.34 -3.45 19.75
CA GLU A 237 26.39 -3.14 20.84
C GLU A 237 25.59 -4.37 21.30
N THR A 238 25.31 -4.46 22.61
CA THR A 238 24.42 -5.46 23.19
C THR A 238 23.00 -5.36 22.61
N PHE A 239 22.32 -6.50 22.44
CA PHE A 239 20.94 -6.52 21.97
C PHE A 239 20.03 -5.76 22.95
N HIS A 240 19.50 -4.61 22.49
CA HIS A 240 18.51 -3.83 23.24
C HIS A 240 17.19 -3.84 22.48
N LEU A 241 16.14 -4.34 23.14
CA LEU A 241 14.79 -4.50 22.56
C LEU A 241 14.16 -3.15 22.21
N PHE A 242 14.48 -2.13 23.02
CA PHE A 242 14.24 -0.70 22.84
C PHE A 242 15.50 0.06 23.20
N ARG A 243 15.85 1.04 22.39
CA ARG A 243 17.09 1.85 22.49
C ARG A 243 16.63 3.32 22.56
N ASN A 244 17.34 4.20 23.27
CA ASN A 244 16.91 5.60 23.47
C ASN A 244 16.57 6.31 22.15
N LEU A 245 15.50 7.12 22.12
CA LEU A 245 15.05 7.82 20.92
C LEU A 245 15.98 9.02 20.60
N GLU A 246 17.12 8.76 19.96
CA GLU A 246 18.00 9.81 19.44
C GLU A 246 17.92 9.86 17.90
N GLY A 247 17.39 10.96 17.37
CA GLY A 247 17.34 11.26 15.93
C GLY A 247 16.04 10.84 15.21
N ASN A 248 15.99 11.11 13.91
CA ASN A 248 14.88 10.75 13.00
C ASN A 248 15.41 10.00 11.76
N PHE A 249 14.51 9.30 11.06
CA PHE A 249 14.85 8.52 9.86
C PHE A 249 15.66 9.31 8.85
N TYR A 250 15.16 10.50 8.52
CA TYR A 250 15.68 11.37 7.49
C TYR A 250 17.13 11.77 7.78
N GLY A 251 17.42 12.12 9.03
CA GLY A 251 18.75 12.49 9.49
C GLY A 251 19.74 11.33 9.41
N GLN A 252 19.34 10.10 9.72
CA GLN A 252 20.25 8.95 9.58
C GLN A 252 20.52 8.62 8.12
N VAL A 253 19.50 8.58 7.26
CA VAL A 253 19.71 8.31 5.83
C VAL A 253 20.65 9.37 5.24
N TRP A 254 20.45 10.64 5.57
CA TRP A 254 21.32 11.73 5.12
C TRP A 254 22.76 11.56 5.60
N ARG A 255 22.97 11.27 6.89
CA ARG A 255 24.31 11.03 7.44
C ARG A 255 24.98 9.81 6.81
N SER A 256 24.25 8.71 6.63
CA SER A 256 24.76 7.50 5.98
C SER A 256 25.18 7.77 4.54
N LEU A 257 24.44 8.61 3.80
CA LEU A 257 24.81 9.05 2.46
C LEU A 257 26.09 9.90 2.48
N LEU A 258 26.21 10.86 3.39
CA LEU A 258 27.41 11.68 3.54
C LEU A 258 28.66 10.84 3.90
N THR A 259 28.49 9.87 4.81
CA THR A 259 29.57 8.94 5.19
C THR A 259 30.02 8.11 3.98
N LEU A 260 29.09 7.63 3.15
CA LEU A 260 29.42 6.87 1.94
C LEU A 260 30.09 7.73 0.87
N LEU A 261 29.77 9.03 0.82
CA LEU A 261 30.42 10.01 -0.05
C LEU A 261 31.75 10.54 0.49
N GLY A 262 32.18 10.11 1.69
CA GLY A 262 33.43 10.52 2.31
C GLY A 262 33.44 11.94 2.88
N VAL A 263 32.27 12.56 3.07
CA VAL A 263 32.12 13.91 3.64
C VAL A 263 31.74 13.74 5.12
N GLN A 264 32.67 14.04 6.03
CA GLN A 264 32.42 14.01 7.49
C GLN A 264 31.70 15.27 7.96
#